data_AF-A0A2E9WLX9-F1
#
_entry.id   AF-A0A2E9WLX9-F1
#
_cell.length_a   1.000
_cell.length_b   1.000
_cell.length_c   1.000
_cell.angle_alpha   90.00
_cell.angle_beta   90.00
_cell.angle_gamma   90.00
#
_symmetry.space_group_name_H-M   'P 1'
#
loop_
_entity.id
_entity.type
_entity.pdbx_description
1 polymer ?
#
loop_
_entity_poly.entity_id
_entity_poly.type
_entity_poly.pdbx_seq_one_letter_code
_entity_poly.pdbx_strand_id
1 'polypeptide(L)'
;MGLPSGRGPRILSPMATSPPLDLSESPGACPTAADWEELLIESLRRPVQVSFGTSRTVPVRAEERGQPPVFCVRLHKAFSEAPLEVCDSLARWLLVGRRARRACTLLDNWIDQRMKREPTPSRSAPTLHPNGSTYDLGTLSQDVLNQYFKGHFGQERPLPGLTWGRRARSRSRHSLRLGSYDPVTHVIRIHPVLDQPEVPRWFVCFVLAHELLHAKWPPMRGSGQRWIHHGAQFRAEEAAHPDFKRAQDWETLQLPGLIRSARRGTKFRAKRSRGLRNLLGRQGSR
;
A
#
# COMPACT_ATOMS: atom_id res chain seq x y z
N MET A 1 17.15 -24.11 -46.80
CA MET A 1 16.90 -22.77 -47.39
C MET A 1 17.47 -21.77 -46.42
N GLY A 2 18.55 -21.02 -46.65
CA GLY A 2 19.01 -20.30 -47.84
C GLY A 2 19.09 -18.81 -47.46
N LEU A 3 20.31 -18.26 -47.34
CA LEU A 3 20.68 -16.91 -46.84
C LEU A 3 20.19 -15.75 -47.77
N PRO A 4 20.31 -14.46 -47.36
CA PRO A 4 21.57 -13.68 -47.51
C PRO A 4 21.90 -12.85 -46.23
N SER A 5 23.11 -12.61 -45.72
CA SER A 5 24.49 -12.38 -46.18
C SER A 5 24.79 -11.05 -46.92
N GLY A 6 25.42 -10.12 -46.19
CA GLY A 6 26.27 -9.01 -46.70
C GLY A 6 26.24 -7.77 -45.78
N ARG A 7 27.31 -7.06 -45.41
CA ARG A 7 28.79 -7.13 -45.53
C ARG A 7 29.36 -6.22 -44.41
N GLY A 8 30.54 -6.55 -43.86
CA GLY A 8 31.24 -5.81 -42.78
C GLY A 8 31.87 -4.46 -43.18
N PRO A 9 32.71 -3.85 -42.31
CA PRO A 9 34.13 -4.24 -42.28
C PRO A 9 34.85 -4.26 -40.90
N ARG A 10 35.81 -5.21 -40.84
CA ARG A 10 37.20 -5.26 -40.28
C ARG A 10 37.62 -4.56 -38.96
N ILE A 11 37.92 -5.42 -37.98
CA ILE A 11 39.17 -5.65 -37.19
C ILE A 11 40.05 -4.44 -36.80
N LEU A 12 40.30 -4.30 -35.49
CA LEU A 12 41.63 -4.16 -34.87
C LEU A 12 41.58 -4.71 -33.42
N SER A 13 42.43 -5.71 -33.11
CA SER A 13 42.93 -6.04 -31.77
C SER A 13 44.29 -5.32 -31.60
N PRO A 14 44.84 -5.01 -30.39
CA PRO A 14 45.06 -6.00 -29.31
C PRO A 14 45.02 -5.48 -27.84
N MET A 15 45.01 -6.46 -26.92
CA MET A 15 45.57 -6.49 -25.56
C MET A 15 45.43 -5.27 -24.62
N ALA A 16 44.80 -5.50 -23.46
CA ALA A 16 45.42 -5.28 -22.16
C ALA A 16 44.73 -6.14 -21.10
N THR A 17 45.51 -7.02 -20.49
CA THR A 17 45.15 -7.83 -19.32
C THR A 17 44.97 -6.88 -18.13
N SER A 18 43.75 -6.66 -17.67
CA SER A 18 43.54 -6.03 -16.36
C SER A 18 43.88 -7.04 -15.25
N PRO A 19 44.56 -6.63 -14.18
CA PRO A 19 44.91 -7.53 -13.08
C PRO A 19 43.65 -7.96 -12.33
N PRO A 20 43.68 -9.09 -11.59
CA PRO A 20 42.60 -9.43 -10.68
C PRO A 20 42.51 -8.30 -9.64
N LEU A 21 41.37 -7.60 -9.60
CA LEU A 21 41.08 -6.66 -8.53
C LEU A 21 41.02 -7.46 -7.22
N ASP A 22 42.06 -7.24 -6.43
CA ASP A 22 42.27 -7.74 -5.09
C ASP A 22 41.07 -7.34 -4.20
N LEU A 23 40.37 -8.35 -3.69
CA LEU A 23 39.25 -8.19 -2.76
C LEU A 23 39.80 -8.17 -1.33
N SER A 24 40.54 -7.11 -0.98
CA SER A 24 40.79 -6.79 0.42
C SER A 24 41.11 -5.31 0.60
N GLU A 25 40.15 -4.54 1.14
CA GLU A 25 40.32 -3.49 2.18
C GLU A 25 39.04 -2.63 2.37
N SER A 26 38.19 -3.06 3.31
CA SER A 26 37.40 -2.31 4.33
C SER A 26 36.58 -1.02 3.95
N PRO A 27 35.84 -0.40 4.90
CA PRO A 27 34.41 -0.58 5.12
C PRO A 27 33.54 0.64 4.71
N GLY A 28 32.29 0.36 4.32
CA GLY A 28 31.13 1.23 4.57
C GLY A 28 31.15 2.66 4.02
N ALA A 29 30.66 2.85 2.80
CA ALA A 29 29.93 4.07 2.50
C ALA A 29 28.45 3.79 2.78
N CYS A 30 27.89 4.48 3.77
CA CYS A 30 26.45 4.56 3.94
C CYS A 30 25.89 5.38 2.76
N PRO A 31 25.22 4.79 1.75
CA PRO A 31 24.80 5.57 0.60
C PRO A 31 23.77 6.63 1.05
N THR A 32 24.19 7.89 0.98
CA THR A 32 23.33 9.05 1.18
C THR A 32 22.28 9.11 0.06
N ALA A 33 21.30 10.01 0.20
CA ALA A 33 20.33 10.20 -0.88
C ALA A 33 21.01 10.63 -2.19
N ALA A 34 22.10 11.41 -2.10
CA ALA A 34 22.90 11.84 -3.24
C ALA A 34 23.62 10.67 -3.92
N ASP A 35 24.24 9.78 -3.14
CA ASP A 35 24.93 8.59 -3.69
C ASP A 35 23.93 7.67 -4.42
N TRP A 36 22.72 7.54 -3.88
CA TRP A 36 21.64 6.82 -4.56
C TRP A 36 21.15 7.53 -5.82
N GLU A 37 21.06 8.87 -5.82
CA GLU A 37 20.68 9.64 -7.01
C GLU A 37 21.70 9.44 -8.12
N GLU A 38 22.99 9.58 -7.83
CA GLU A 38 24.07 9.40 -8.80
C GLU A 38 24.05 7.99 -9.41
N LEU A 39 24.04 6.95 -8.56
CA LEU A 39 24.00 5.55 -9.00
C LEU A 39 22.79 5.25 -9.89
N LEU A 40 21.61 5.77 -9.51
CA LEU A 40 20.37 5.53 -10.27
C LEU A 40 20.31 6.36 -11.55
N ILE A 41 20.84 7.59 -11.57
CA ILE A 41 20.95 8.39 -12.79
C ILE A 41 21.86 7.68 -13.79
N GLU A 42 23.00 7.17 -13.34
CA GLU A 42 23.93 6.43 -14.20
C GLU A 42 23.31 5.15 -14.74
N SER A 43 22.67 4.36 -13.86
CA SER A 43 22.08 3.07 -14.21
C SER A 43 20.84 3.18 -15.08
N LEU A 44 19.95 4.15 -14.79
CA LEU A 44 18.66 4.30 -15.47
C LEU A 44 18.71 5.28 -16.65
N ARG A 45 19.82 6.02 -16.82
CA ARG A 45 20.04 7.01 -17.89
C ARG A 45 18.91 8.04 -17.99
N ARG A 46 18.38 8.47 -16.85
CA ARG A 46 17.28 9.45 -16.73
C ARG A 46 17.40 10.24 -15.42
N PRO A 47 16.78 11.43 -15.31
CA PRO A 47 16.74 12.17 -14.05
C PRO A 47 16.01 11.40 -12.95
N VAL A 48 16.68 11.20 -11.82
CA VAL A 48 16.15 10.51 -10.63
C VAL A 48 16.25 11.44 -9.43
N GLN A 49 15.23 11.41 -8.56
CA GLN A 49 15.28 12.01 -7.23
C GLN A 49 15.05 10.94 -6.18
N VAL A 50 15.88 10.91 -5.14
CA VAL A 50 15.82 9.92 -4.07
C VAL A 50 15.42 10.57 -2.75
N SER A 51 14.55 9.90 -2.01
CA SER A 51 14.17 10.32 -0.66
C SER A 51 14.10 9.13 0.29
N PHE A 52 14.48 9.35 1.55
CA PHE A 52 14.32 8.34 2.59
C PHE A 52 13.00 8.50 3.34
N GLY A 53 12.42 7.37 3.76
CA GLY A 53 11.25 7.33 4.63
C GLY A 53 11.30 6.14 5.59
N THR A 54 10.25 5.96 6.39
CA THR A 54 10.19 4.94 7.44
C THR A 54 9.10 3.88 7.20
N SER A 55 8.56 3.81 5.96
CA SER A 55 7.53 2.84 5.60
C SER A 55 8.10 1.43 5.55
N ARG A 56 7.65 0.57 6.45
CA ARG A 56 8.01 -0.87 6.50
C ARG A 56 7.16 -1.72 5.55
N THR A 57 5.98 -1.25 5.17
CA THR A 57 5.05 -1.97 4.27
C THR A 57 5.35 -1.74 2.80
N VAL A 58 5.90 -0.58 2.44
CA VAL A 58 6.40 -0.28 1.10
C VAL A 58 7.80 0.35 1.23
N PRO A 59 8.83 -0.50 1.42
CA PRO A 59 10.21 -0.04 1.65
C PRO A 59 10.79 0.67 0.44
N VAL A 60 10.39 0.29 -0.77
CA VAL A 60 10.80 0.92 -2.02
C VAL A 60 9.55 1.35 -2.79
N ARG A 61 9.49 2.61 -3.21
CA ARG A 61 8.43 3.14 -4.07
C ARG A 61 9.04 4.00 -5.16
N ALA A 62 8.84 3.61 -6.41
CA ALA A 62 9.23 4.40 -7.58
C ALA A 62 7.99 4.89 -8.32
N GLU A 63 7.99 6.16 -8.72
CA GLU A 63 6.92 6.75 -9.54
C GLU A 63 7.45 7.95 -10.32
N GLU A 64 6.83 8.25 -11.47
CA GLU A 64 7.10 9.48 -12.22
C GLU A 64 6.22 10.62 -11.72
N ARG A 65 6.80 11.81 -11.52
CA ARG A 65 6.09 13.01 -11.06
C ARG A 65 6.48 14.25 -11.84
N GLY A 66 5.54 15.20 -11.94
CA GLY A 66 5.78 16.54 -12.48
C GLY A 66 5.60 16.64 -14.00
N GLN A 67 5.83 17.86 -14.50
CA GLN A 67 5.97 18.17 -15.93
C GLN A 67 7.16 19.14 -16.06
N PRO A 68 8.29 18.72 -16.65
CA PRO A 68 8.58 17.40 -17.22
C PRO A 68 8.65 16.26 -16.17
N PRO A 69 8.47 14.99 -16.56
CA PRO A 69 8.42 13.86 -15.63
C PRO A 69 9.80 13.53 -15.04
N VAL A 70 9.91 13.60 -13.71
CA VAL A 70 11.08 13.18 -12.93
C VAL A 70 10.81 11.83 -12.28
N PHE A 71 11.79 10.92 -12.28
CA PHE A 71 11.66 9.60 -11.66
C PHE A 71 11.96 9.68 -10.15
N CYS A 72 10.93 9.69 -9.32
CA CYS A 72 11.09 9.80 -7.87
C CYS A 72 11.14 8.41 -7.24
N VAL A 73 12.23 8.10 -6.53
CA VAL A 73 12.42 6.84 -5.79
C VAL A 73 12.46 7.13 -4.29
N ARG A 74 11.46 6.63 -3.56
CA ARG A 74 11.43 6.67 -2.09
C ARG A 74 11.93 5.35 -1.53
N LEU A 75 13.02 5.39 -0.77
CA LEU A 75 13.63 4.26 -0.09
C LEU A 75 13.32 4.29 1.41
N HIS A 76 13.36 3.14 2.07
CA HIS A 76 13.34 3.09 3.52
C HIS A 76 14.69 3.59 4.06
N LYS A 77 14.73 4.23 5.23
CA LYS A 77 15.96 4.78 5.82
C LYS A 77 17.09 3.75 5.91
N ALA A 78 16.76 2.47 6.12
CA ALA A 78 17.75 1.40 6.20
C ALA A 78 18.57 1.20 4.90
N PHE A 79 18.09 1.70 3.76
CA PHE A 79 18.86 1.71 2.51
C PHE A 79 20.06 2.67 2.56
N SER A 80 20.16 3.54 3.57
CA SER A 80 21.40 4.28 3.82
C SER A 80 22.54 3.40 4.33
N GLU A 81 22.27 2.13 4.65
CA GLU A 81 23.27 1.15 5.08
C GLU A 81 23.24 -0.09 4.15
N ALA A 82 22.73 0.08 2.92
CA ALA A 82 22.64 -1.01 1.97
C ALA A 82 24.04 -1.41 1.46
N PRO A 83 24.39 -2.71 1.47
CA PRO A 83 25.57 -3.21 0.76
C PRO A 83 25.49 -2.91 -0.74
N LEU A 84 26.64 -2.76 -1.40
CA LEU A 84 26.72 -2.48 -2.84
C LEU A 84 25.91 -3.48 -3.69
N GLU A 85 25.92 -4.76 -3.34
CA GLU A 85 25.13 -5.79 -4.02
C GLU A 85 23.61 -5.52 -3.99
N VAL A 86 23.12 -4.90 -2.92
CA VAL A 86 21.71 -4.49 -2.77
C VAL A 86 21.45 -3.25 -3.62
N CYS A 87 22.40 -2.32 -3.71
CA CYS A 87 22.32 -1.16 -4.59
C CYS A 87 22.21 -1.58 -6.06
N ASP A 88 23.08 -2.47 -6.52
CA ASP A 88 23.06 -3.01 -7.88
C ASP A 88 21.77 -3.79 -8.16
N SER A 89 21.33 -4.59 -7.19
CA SER A 89 20.07 -5.33 -7.30
C SER A 89 18.87 -4.40 -7.41
N LEU A 90 18.85 -3.30 -6.66
CA LEU A 90 17.79 -2.32 -6.73
C LEU A 90 17.77 -1.58 -8.08
N ALA A 91 18.92 -1.10 -8.55
CA ALA A 91 19.04 -0.43 -9.83
C ALA A 91 18.60 -1.34 -10.98
N ARG A 92 19.05 -2.60 -10.97
CA ARG A 92 18.66 -3.60 -11.97
C ARG A 92 17.17 -3.92 -11.91
N TRP A 93 16.59 -4.02 -10.72
CA TRP A 93 15.15 -4.22 -10.55
C TRP A 93 14.34 -3.03 -11.08
N LEU A 94 14.78 -1.80 -10.85
CA LEU A 94 14.12 -0.59 -11.40
C LEU A 94 14.20 -0.54 -12.93
N LEU A 95 15.26 -1.07 -13.54
CA LEU A 95 15.45 -1.07 -15.00
C LEU A 95 14.60 -2.12 -15.72
N VAL A 96 14.66 -3.38 -15.30
CA VAL A 96 14.05 -4.51 -16.05
C VAL A 96 12.85 -5.15 -15.33
N GLY A 97 12.50 -4.65 -14.14
CA GLY A 97 11.41 -5.14 -13.32
C GLY A 97 11.63 -6.57 -12.83
N ARG A 98 10.53 -7.32 -12.71
CA ARG A 98 10.51 -8.71 -12.21
C ARG A 98 11.27 -9.72 -13.07
N ARG A 99 11.80 -9.31 -14.23
CA ARG A 99 12.66 -10.15 -15.07
C ARG A 99 14.02 -10.40 -14.42
N ALA A 100 14.48 -9.52 -13.53
CA ALA A 100 15.70 -9.71 -12.74
C ALA A 100 15.48 -10.60 -11.50
N ARG A 101 15.17 -11.89 -11.71
CA ARG A 101 14.82 -12.82 -10.60
C ARG A 101 15.85 -12.86 -9.46
N ARG A 102 17.16 -12.89 -9.79
CA ARG A 102 18.24 -12.88 -8.79
C ARG A 102 18.25 -11.58 -7.97
N ALA A 103 18.14 -10.44 -8.64
CA ALA A 103 18.08 -9.13 -7.99
C ALA A 103 16.84 -8.98 -7.10
N CYS A 104 15.67 -9.44 -7.55
CA CYS A 104 14.47 -9.45 -6.70
C CYS A 104 14.67 -10.29 -5.44
N THR A 105 15.23 -11.50 -5.59
CA THR A 105 15.40 -12.42 -4.46
C THR A 105 16.37 -11.87 -3.42
N LEU A 106 17.50 -11.32 -3.86
CA LEU A 106 18.50 -10.70 -2.98
C LEU A 106 17.89 -9.48 -2.26
N LEU A 107 17.24 -8.59 -3.01
CA LEU A 107 16.61 -7.39 -2.48
C LEU A 107 15.51 -7.72 -1.46
N ASP A 108 14.61 -8.65 -1.77
CA ASP A 108 13.53 -9.07 -0.87
C ASP A 108 14.10 -9.69 0.42
N ASN A 109 15.08 -10.59 0.31
CA ASN A 109 15.73 -11.21 1.47
C ASN A 109 16.41 -10.18 2.38
N TRP A 110 17.15 -9.23 1.79
CA TRP A 110 17.82 -8.19 2.56
C TRP A 110 16.82 -7.27 3.25
N ILE A 111 15.78 -6.80 2.54
CA ILE A 111 14.70 -5.99 3.12
C ILE A 111 14.07 -6.74 4.29
N ASP A 112 13.74 -8.02 4.14
CA ASP A 112 13.09 -8.81 5.17
C ASP A 112 13.94 -8.98 6.42
N GLN A 113 15.23 -9.31 6.26
CA GLN A 113 16.16 -9.43 7.38
C GLN A 113 16.34 -8.09 8.09
N ARG A 114 16.46 -7.01 7.32
CA ARG A 114 16.63 -5.66 7.87
C ARG A 114 15.38 -5.22 8.64
N MET A 115 14.18 -5.46 8.11
CA MET A 115 12.94 -5.15 8.81
C MET A 115 12.80 -5.97 10.10
N LYS A 116 13.21 -7.25 10.13
CA LYS A 116 13.17 -8.05 11.37
C LYS A 116 14.08 -7.51 12.48
N ARG A 117 15.24 -6.95 12.12
CA ARG A 117 16.23 -6.41 13.06
C ARG A 117 15.93 -5.00 13.54
N GLU A 118 15.29 -4.19 12.68
CA GLU A 118 14.96 -2.81 13.01
C GLU A 118 13.93 -2.78 14.15
N PRO A 119 14.22 -2.08 15.27
CA PRO A 119 13.29 -1.95 16.39
C PRO A 119 11.94 -1.47 15.88
N THR A 120 10.86 -2.17 16.26
CA THR A 120 9.52 -1.65 15.98
C THR A 120 9.37 -0.40 16.84
N PRO A 121 9.22 0.80 16.27
CA PRO A 121 9.03 1.99 17.09
C PRO A 121 7.83 1.76 18.00
N SER A 122 8.00 1.98 19.30
CA SER A 122 6.89 1.86 20.26
C SER A 122 5.85 2.91 19.89
N ARG A 123 4.86 2.52 19.10
CA ARG A 123 3.72 3.36 18.84
C ARG A 123 2.84 3.25 20.07
N SER A 124 2.80 4.28 20.89
CA SER A 124 1.79 4.40 21.94
C SER A 124 0.42 4.13 21.32
N ALA A 125 -0.40 3.35 22.01
CA ALA A 125 -1.77 3.12 21.59
C ALA A 125 -2.43 4.49 21.35
N PRO A 126 -3.01 4.73 20.16
CA PRO A 126 -3.60 6.03 19.88
C PRO A 126 -4.82 6.24 20.78
N THR A 127 -5.04 7.48 21.21
CA THR A 127 -6.32 7.87 21.81
C THR A 127 -7.44 7.59 20.81
N LEU A 128 -8.44 6.82 21.24
CA LEU A 128 -9.55 6.40 20.40
C LEU A 128 -10.66 7.45 20.43
N HIS A 129 -11.18 7.80 19.26
CA HIS A 129 -12.31 8.69 19.09
C HIS A 129 -13.38 8.00 18.22
N PRO A 130 -14.20 7.10 18.79
CA PRO A 130 -15.20 6.35 18.04
C PRO A 130 -16.44 7.18 17.70
N ASN A 131 -16.73 8.24 18.47
CA ASN A 131 -17.88 9.11 18.29
C ASN A 131 -17.62 10.07 17.12
N GLY A 132 -18.35 9.89 16.03
CA GLY A 132 -18.40 10.81 14.91
C GLY A 132 -19.48 11.88 15.10
N SER A 133 -19.58 12.79 14.15
CA SER A 133 -20.65 13.80 14.09
C SER A 133 -21.99 13.26 13.59
N THR A 134 -21.97 12.21 12.77
CA THR A 134 -23.15 11.53 12.23
C THR A 134 -23.25 10.10 12.75
N TYR A 135 -22.12 9.39 12.84
CA TYR A 135 -22.09 7.97 13.19
C TYR A 135 -21.19 7.69 14.39
N ASP A 136 -21.69 6.88 15.32
CA ASP A 136 -20.91 6.32 16.42
C ASP A 136 -20.36 4.94 16.04
N LEU A 137 -19.03 4.80 15.95
CA LEU A 137 -18.40 3.54 15.53
C LEU A 137 -18.63 2.41 16.53
N GLY A 138 -18.82 2.71 17.82
CA GLY A 138 -19.13 1.72 18.84
C GLY A 138 -20.46 1.04 18.53
N THR A 139 -21.51 1.84 18.34
CA THR A 139 -22.85 1.38 17.95
C THR A 139 -22.83 0.63 16.62
N LEU A 140 -22.17 1.18 15.58
CA LEU A 140 -22.07 0.49 14.29
C LEU A 140 -21.37 -0.87 14.41
N SER A 141 -20.33 -0.95 15.24
CA SER A 141 -19.57 -2.19 15.41
C SER A 141 -20.38 -3.29 16.06
N GLN A 142 -21.24 -2.98 17.04
CA GLN A 142 -22.08 -3.99 17.69
C GLN A 142 -22.99 -4.69 16.68
N ASP A 143 -23.63 -3.93 15.78
CA ASP A 143 -24.45 -4.50 14.71
C ASP A 143 -23.63 -5.39 13.78
N VAL A 144 -22.46 -4.92 13.34
CA VAL A 144 -21.57 -5.65 12.45
C VAL A 144 -21.08 -6.94 13.11
N LEU A 145 -20.71 -6.87 14.39
CA LEU A 145 -20.24 -8.03 15.15
C LEU A 145 -21.34 -9.07 15.32
N ASN A 146 -22.55 -8.64 15.68
CA ASN A 146 -23.69 -9.54 15.89
C ASN A 146 -24.13 -10.23 14.61
N GLN A 147 -24.07 -9.53 13.47
CA GLN A 147 -24.52 -10.06 12.18
C GLN A 147 -23.46 -10.90 11.47
N TYR A 148 -22.18 -10.51 11.53
CA TYR A 148 -21.13 -11.06 10.65
C TYR A 148 -19.95 -11.70 11.39
N PHE A 149 -19.73 -11.35 12.66
CA PHE A 149 -18.55 -11.80 13.42
C PHE A 149 -18.89 -12.48 14.74
N LYS A 150 -20.10 -13.04 14.88
CA LYS A 150 -20.57 -13.64 16.13
C LYS A 150 -19.62 -14.77 16.57
N GLY A 151 -19.03 -14.63 17.75
CA GLY A 151 -18.08 -15.60 18.30
C GLY A 151 -16.67 -15.60 17.67
N HIS A 152 -16.36 -14.68 16.76
CA HIS A 152 -15.04 -14.61 16.11
C HIS A 152 -13.99 -13.78 16.85
N PHE A 153 -14.44 -12.86 17.72
CA PHE A 153 -13.60 -12.05 18.59
C PHE A 153 -13.87 -12.45 20.05
N GLY A 154 -12.81 -12.59 20.84
CA GLY A 154 -12.85 -13.12 22.20
C GLY A 154 -11.48 -13.00 22.86
N GLN A 155 -11.16 -13.88 23.81
CA GLN A 155 -9.89 -13.84 24.53
C GLN A 155 -8.67 -14.08 23.61
N GLU A 156 -8.76 -15.07 22.72
CA GLU A 156 -7.66 -15.41 21.81
C GLU A 156 -7.48 -14.40 20.66
N ARG A 157 -8.56 -13.70 20.29
CA ARG A 157 -8.57 -12.66 19.27
C ARG A 157 -9.34 -11.46 19.81
N PRO A 158 -8.67 -10.53 20.51
CA PRO A 158 -9.33 -9.33 21.01
C PRO A 158 -9.93 -8.52 19.87
N LEU A 159 -10.96 -7.73 20.19
CA LEU A 159 -11.55 -6.80 19.24
C LEU A 159 -10.60 -5.60 19.06
N PRO A 160 -10.33 -5.16 17.82
CA PRO A 160 -9.55 -3.95 17.59
C PRO A 160 -10.21 -2.71 18.17
N GLY A 161 -9.41 -1.78 18.66
CA GLY A 161 -9.89 -0.44 19.01
C GLY A 161 -10.44 0.27 17.77
N LEU A 162 -11.51 1.06 17.94
CA LEU A 162 -12.18 1.75 16.83
C LEU A 162 -12.00 3.26 16.95
N THR A 163 -11.66 3.92 15.83
CA THR A 163 -11.54 5.37 15.82
C THR A 163 -11.84 5.98 14.45
N TRP A 164 -12.37 7.19 14.45
CA TRP A 164 -12.29 8.04 13.27
C TRP A 164 -10.85 8.49 13.04
N GLY A 165 -10.49 8.64 11.76
CA GLY A 165 -9.25 9.29 11.37
C GLY A 165 -9.29 10.79 11.62
N ARG A 166 -8.11 11.43 11.62
CA ARG A 166 -8.04 12.90 11.73
C ARG A 166 -8.65 13.54 10.47
N ARG A 167 -9.46 14.58 10.64
CA ARG A 167 -9.96 15.42 9.54
C ARG A 167 -8.84 16.28 8.97
N ALA A 168 -7.94 15.65 8.23
CA ALA A 168 -6.90 16.31 7.44
C ALA A 168 -7.31 16.33 5.96
N ARG A 169 -6.97 17.40 5.26
CA ARG A 169 -7.19 17.47 3.81
C ARG A 169 -6.34 16.40 3.12
N SER A 170 -6.98 15.52 2.36
CA SER A 170 -6.27 14.54 1.56
C SER A 170 -5.47 15.24 0.46
N ARG A 171 -4.21 14.83 0.27
CA ARG A 171 -3.39 15.27 -0.85
C ARG A 171 -3.58 14.41 -2.11
N SER A 172 -4.19 13.22 -1.97
CA SER A 172 -4.40 12.31 -3.10
C SER A 172 -5.53 12.81 -4.01
N ARG A 173 -5.28 12.82 -5.32
CA ARG A 173 -6.25 13.25 -6.35
C ARG A 173 -7.08 12.10 -6.92
N HIS A 174 -6.60 10.86 -6.81
CA HIS A 174 -7.11 9.71 -7.55
C HIS A 174 -7.49 8.52 -6.67
N SER A 175 -7.10 8.54 -5.39
CA SER A 175 -7.39 7.45 -4.47
C SER A 175 -7.78 7.97 -3.09
N LEU A 176 -8.60 7.20 -2.39
CA LEU A 176 -8.97 7.48 -1.01
C LEU A 176 -9.06 6.16 -0.28
N ARG A 177 -8.29 6.02 0.79
CA ARG A 177 -8.41 4.88 1.68
C ARG A 177 -9.56 5.17 2.64
N LEU A 178 -10.63 4.37 2.56
CA LEU A 178 -11.86 4.56 3.33
C LEU A 178 -11.77 4.02 4.76
N GLY A 179 -10.97 2.98 4.98
CA GLY A 179 -10.64 2.42 6.29
C GLY A 179 -9.22 1.86 6.32
N SER A 180 -8.72 1.58 7.51
CA SER A 180 -7.48 0.83 7.69
C SER A 180 -7.42 0.13 9.05
N TYR A 181 -6.99 -1.13 9.06
CA TYR A 181 -6.51 -1.83 10.25
C TYR A 181 -4.98 -1.72 10.40
N ASP A 182 -4.51 -1.37 11.60
CA ASP A 182 -3.08 -1.42 11.97
C ASP A 182 -2.84 -2.63 12.89
N PRO A 183 -2.11 -3.67 12.45
CA PRO A 183 -1.84 -4.85 13.25
C PRO A 183 -0.89 -4.59 14.43
N VAL A 184 -0.11 -3.50 14.40
CA VAL A 184 0.84 -3.17 15.49
C VAL A 184 0.10 -2.51 16.65
N THR A 185 -0.76 -1.53 16.35
CA THR A 185 -1.53 -0.83 17.39
C THR A 185 -2.87 -1.51 17.68
N HIS A 186 -3.25 -2.51 16.89
CA HIS A 186 -4.53 -3.23 16.96
C HIS A 186 -5.74 -2.28 16.90
N VAL A 187 -5.70 -1.33 15.96
CA VAL A 187 -6.72 -0.29 15.81
C VAL A 187 -7.25 -0.24 14.38
N ILE A 188 -8.58 -0.18 14.26
CA ILE A 188 -9.29 0.14 13.03
C ILE A 188 -9.55 1.65 12.99
N ARG A 189 -9.19 2.27 11.86
CA ARG A 189 -9.41 3.68 11.59
C ARG A 189 -10.30 3.86 10.38
N ILE A 190 -11.45 4.49 10.56
CA ILE A 190 -12.35 4.84 9.46
C ILE A 190 -12.11 6.28 9.02
N HIS A 191 -12.05 6.54 7.72
CA HIS A 191 -11.80 7.88 7.20
C HIS A 191 -12.98 8.82 7.53
N PRO A 192 -12.74 10.01 8.11
CA PRO A 192 -13.81 10.92 8.55
C PRO A 192 -14.63 11.55 7.41
N VAL A 193 -14.37 11.17 6.16
CA VAL A 193 -15.19 11.56 5.01
C VAL A 193 -16.49 10.76 4.98
N LEU A 194 -16.50 9.58 5.62
CA LEU A 194 -17.67 8.71 5.72
C LEU A 194 -18.63 9.15 6.84
N ASP A 195 -18.16 9.99 7.76
CA ASP A 195 -18.96 10.55 8.86
C ASP A 195 -19.80 11.76 8.38
N GLN A 196 -20.72 11.51 7.46
CA GLN A 196 -21.60 12.52 6.87
C GLN A 196 -22.99 11.92 6.57
N PRO A 197 -24.10 12.68 6.68
CA PRO A 197 -25.46 12.16 6.45
C PRO A 197 -25.73 11.60 5.05
N GLU A 198 -25.03 12.13 4.03
CA GLU A 198 -25.18 11.65 2.64
C GLU A 198 -24.47 10.31 2.38
N VAL A 199 -23.62 9.85 3.30
CA VAL A 199 -23.02 8.52 3.25
C VAL A 199 -23.95 7.56 4.01
N PRO A 200 -24.55 6.55 3.37
CA PRO A 200 -25.48 5.66 4.05
C PRO A 200 -24.83 4.84 5.17
N ARG A 201 -25.55 4.64 6.26
CA ARG A 201 -25.12 3.82 7.41
C ARG A 201 -24.59 2.44 6.98
N TRP A 202 -25.34 1.73 6.14
CA TRP A 202 -24.96 0.38 5.68
C TRP A 202 -23.60 0.36 4.99
N PHE A 203 -23.22 1.44 4.30
CA PHE A 203 -21.91 1.53 3.62
C PHE A 203 -20.79 1.72 4.63
N VAL A 204 -21.01 2.50 5.70
CA VAL A 204 -20.03 2.63 6.80
C VAL A 204 -19.86 1.29 7.52
N CYS A 205 -20.96 0.56 7.76
CA CYS A 205 -20.90 -0.79 8.32
C CYS A 205 -20.12 -1.77 7.43
N PHE A 206 -20.31 -1.69 6.11
CA PHE A 206 -19.54 -2.51 5.16
C PHE A 206 -18.04 -2.22 5.23
N VAL A 207 -17.64 -0.94 5.22
CA VAL A 207 -16.22 -0.55 5.37
C VAL A 207 -15.67 -1.05 6.71
N LEU A 208 -16.43 -0.92 7.80
CA LEU A 208 -16.03 -1.42 9.11
C LEU A 208 -15.86 -2.95 9.12
N ALA A 209 -16.78 -3.69 8.47
CA ALA A 209 -16.68 -5.14 8.33
C ALA A 209 -15.43 -5.55 7.53
N HIS A 210 -15.10 -4.83 6.45
CA HIS A 210 -13.86 -5.03 5.70
C HIS A 210 -12.62 -4.86 6.59
N GLU A 211 -12.58 -3.81 7.43
CA GLU A 211 -11.45 -3.61 8.34
C GLU A 211 -11.38 -4.67 9.46
N LEU A 212 -12.52 -5.18 9.93
CA LEU A 212 -12.57 -6.30 10.88
C LEU A 212 -12.08 -7.61 10.24
N LEU A 213 -12.33 -7.83 8.94
CA LEU A 213 -11.76 -8.97 8.23
C LEU A 213 -10.23 -8.94 8.21
N HIS A 214 -9.60 -7.75 8.15
CA HIS A 214 -8.14 -7.64 8.26
C HIS A 214 -7.62 -8.05 9.63
N ALA A 215 -8.38 -7.81 10.69
CA ALA A 215 -8.04 -8.27 12.04
C ALA A 215 -8.25 -9.80 12.20
N LYS A 216 -9.27 -10.36 11.54
CA LYS A 216 -9.54 -11.80 11.53
C LYS A 216 -8.50 -12.57 10.70
N TRP A 217 -8.12 -12.02 9.54
CA TRP A 217 -7.25 -12.62 8.53
C TRP A 217 -6.05 -11.71 8.24
N PRO A 218 -5.01 -11.73 9.08
CA PRO A 218 -3.85 -10.87 8.90
C PRO A 218 -3.11 -11.19 7.59
N PRO A 219 -2.38 -10.21 7.01
CA PRO A 219 -1.64 -10.41 5.76
C PRO A 219 -0.65 -11.57 5.84
N MET A 220 -0.61 -12.40 4.80
CA MET A 220 0.28 -13.56 4.71
C MET A 220 1.32 -13.41 3.59
N ARG A 221 2.41 -14.17 3.66
CA ARG A 221 3.39 -14.26 2.57
C ARG A 221 2.92 -15.29 1.54
N GLY A 222 2.74 -14.86 0.30
CA GLY A 222 2.44 -15.73 -0.83
C GLY A 222 3.69 -16.39 -1.42
N SER A 223 3.49 -17.24 -2.44
CA SER A 223 4.58 -17.80 -3.24
C SER A 223 5.45 -16.68 -3.83
N GLY A 224 6.75 -16.69 -3.53
CA GLY A 224 7.69 -15.64 -3.95
C GLY A 224 7.70 -14.41 -3.04
N GLN A 225 7.46 -14.57 -1.73
CA GLN A 225 7.63 -13.54 -0.69
C GLN A 225 6.73 -12.29 -0.81
N ARG A 226 5.77 -12.27 -1.74
CA ARG A 226 4.81 -11.16 -1.87
C ARG A 226 3.81 -11.16 -0.71
N TRP A 227 3.64 -10.01 -0.06
CA TRP A 227 2.55 -9.81 0.91
C TRP A 227 1.18 -9.89 0.22
N ILE A 228 0.32 -10.77 0.73
CA ILE A 228 -1.07 -10.93 0.33
C ILE A 228 -1.92 -10.36 1.47
N HIS A 229 -2.49 -9.17 1.25
CA HIS A 229 -3.37 -8.50 2.20
C HIS A 229 -4.79 -9.09 2.20
N HIS A 230 -5.24 -9.64 1.07
CA HIS A 230 -6.56 -10.27 0.92
C HIS A 230 -6.39 -11.73 0.48
N GLY A 231 -6.18 -12.61 1.46
CA GLY A 231 -6.06 -14.06 1.25
C GLY A 231 -7.33 -14.69 0.68
N ALA A 232 -7.31 -16.00 0.39
CA ALA A 232 -8.48 -16.70 -0.12
C ALA A 232 -9.67 -16.65 0.86
N GLN A 233 -9.42 -16.88 2.15
CA GLN A 233 -10.43 -16.80 3.21
C GLN A 233 -11.00 -15.39 3.36
N PHE A 234 -10.14 -14.37 3.36
CA PHE A 234 -10.56 -12.96 3.37
C PHE A 234 -11.54 -12.67 2.23
N ARG A 235 -11.15 -13.01 0.98
CA ARG A 235 -11.95 -12.70 -0.21
C ARG A 235 -13.27 -13.46 -0.21
N ALA A 236 -13.28 -14.70 0.27
CA ALA A 236 -14.50 -15.51 0.37
C ALA A 236 -15.50 -14.89 1.38
N GLU A 237 -15.03 -14.51 2.56
CA GLU A 237 -15.89 -13.88 3.57
C GLU A 237 -16.35 -12.48 3.16
N GLU A 238 -15.48 -11.70 2.54
CA GLU A 238 -15.85 -10.38 2.00
C GLU A 238 -16.95 -10.51 0.94
N ALA A 239 -16.79 -11.46 -0.01
CA ALA A 239 -17.77 -11.71 -1.06
C ALA A 239 -19.11 -12.25 -0.50
N ALA A 240 -19.09 -12.93 0.63
CA ALA A 240 -20.27 -13.43 1.31
C ALA A 240 -21.05 -12.34 2.07
N HIS A 241 -20.48 -11.14 2.25
CA HIS A 241 -21.17 -10.04 2.91
C HIS A 241 -22.43 -9.63 2.11
N PRO A 242 -23.62 -9.50 2.74
CA PRO A 242 -24.88 -9.22 2.04
C PRO A 242 -24.85 -7.95 1.17
N ASP A 243 -24.21 -6.89 1.69
CA ASP A 243 -24.04 -5.64 0.95
C ASP A 243 -22.82 -5.62 0.00
N PHE A 244 -22.06 -6.70 -0.20
CA PHE A 244 -20.81 -6.68 -0.98
C PHE A 244 -20.96 -6.06 -2.37
N LYS A 245 -21.89 -6.59 -3.16
CA LYS A 245 -22.14 -6.08 -4.52
C LYS A 245 -22.65 -4.64 -4.50
N ARG A 246 -23.58 -4.34 -3.60
CA ARG A 246 -24.15 -2.99 -3.43
C ARG A 246 -23.08 -1.97 -3.03
N ALA A 247 -22.14 -2.36 -2.16
CA ALA A 247 -21.05 -1.52 -1.71
C ALA A 247 -20.05 -1.23 -2.83
N GLN A 248 -19.67 -2.23 -3.63
CA GLN A 248 -18.80 -2.02 -4.80
C GLN A 248 -19.41 -1.03 -5.81
N ASP A 249 -20.70 -1.20 -6.11
CA ASP A 249 -21.40 -0.34 -7.06
C ASP A 249 -21.55 1.09 -6.51
N TRP A 250 -21.87 1.23 -5.22
CA TRP A 250 -21.95 2.54 -4.55
C TRP A 250 -20.59 3.22 -4.47
N GLU A 251 -19.54 2.50 -4.06
CA GLU A 251 -18.18 3.02 -3.97
C GLU A 251 -17.72 3.51 -5.34
N THR A 252 -17.87 2.70 -6.39
CA THR A 252 -17.51 3.08 -7.76
C THR A 252 -18.19 4.38 -8.19
N LEU A 253 -19.48 4.54 -7.88
CA LEU A 253 -20.24 5.72 -8.24
C LEU A 253 -19.84 6.97 -7.45
N GLN A 254 -19.61 6.80 -6.14
CA GLN A 254 -19.45 7.91 -5.18
C GLN A 254 -18.00 8.29 -4.91
N LEU A 255 -17.03 7.39 -5.13
CA LEU A 255 -15.61 7.58 -4.79
C LEU A 255 -15.03 8.88 -5.35
N PRO A 256 -15.29 9.29 -6.61
CA PRO A 256 -14.80 10.59 -7.10
C PRO A 256 -15.33 11.78 -6.29
N GLY A 257 -16.57 11.71 -5.79
CA GLY A 257 -17.17 12.73 -4.93
C GLY A 257 -16.57 12.72 -3.53
N LEU A 258 -16.35 11.55 -2.94
CA LEU A 258 -15.68 11.39 -1.65
C LEU A 258 -14.24 11.91 -1.70
N ILE A 259 -13.48 11.60 -2.76
CA ILE A 259 -12.13 12.14 -2.97
C ILE A 259 -12.17 13.67 -2.98
N ARG A 260 -13.10 14.29 -3.73
CA ARG A 260 -13.22 15.76 -3.76
C ARG A 260 -13.57 16.33 -2.39
N SER A 261 -14.51 15.73 -1.67
CA SER A 261 -14.90 16.12 -0.31
C SER A 261 -13.71 16.06 0.65
N ALA A 262 -12.98 14.94 0.68
CA ALA A 262 -11.80 14.75 1.53
C ALA A 262 -10.66 15.73 1.21
N ARG A 263 -10.47 16.09 -0.06
CA ARG A 263 -9.44 17.06 -0.47
C ARG A 263 -9.80 18.49 -0.12
N ARG A 264 -11.04 18.90 -0.41
CA ARG A 264 -11.49 20.29 -0.25
C ARG A 264 -11.98 20.60 1.17
N GLY A 265 -12.30 19.57 1.96
CA GLY A 265 -12.95 19.73 3.26
C GLY A 265 -14.41 20.18 3.14
N THR A 266 -15.05 19.94 1.98
CA THR A 266 -16.45 20.32 1.71
C THR A 266 -17.39 19.15 1.98
N LYS A 267 -18.66 19.44 2.28
CA LYS A 267 -19.69 18.40 2.41
C LYS A 267 -19.78 17.54 1.16
N PHE A 268 -19.83 16.22 1.34
CA PHE A 268 -20.05 15.27 0.25
C PHE A 268 -21.51 15.34 -0.22
N ARG A 269 -21.69 15.33 -1.55
CA ARG A 269 -23.00 15.21 -2.17
C ARG A 269 -23.07 13.93 -3.00
N ALA A 270 -23.95 13.02 -2.61
CA ALA A 270 -24.14 11.73 -3.26
C ALA A 270 -24.77 11.92 -4.64
N LYS A 271 -24.16 11.31 -5.65
CA LYS A 271 -24.75 11.19 -6.97
C LYS A 271 -25.95 10.25 -6.89
N ARG A 272 -27.07 10.66 -7.46
CA ARG A 272 -28.25 9.80 -7.60
C ARG A 272 -28.06 8.90 -8.83
N SER A 273 -28.12 7.59 -8.64
CA SER A 273 -28.23 6.65 -9.76
C SER A 273 -29.70 6.50 -10.14
N ARG A 274 -30.03 6.53 -11.45
CA ARG A 274 -31.40 6.27 -11.92
C ARG A 274 -31.89 4.85 -11.57
N GLY A 275 -30.98 3.91 -11.26
CA GLY A 275 -31.27 2.51 -10.90
C GLY A 275 -31.20 2.15 -9.41
N LEU A 276 -30.79 3.08 -8.53
CA LEU A 276 -30.68 2.81 -7.07
C LEU A 276 -31.96 3.11 -6.28
N ARG A 277 -33.05 3.53 -6.95
CA ARG A 277 -34.36 3.76 -6.32
C ARG A 277 -34.99 2.48 -5.76
N ASN A 278 -34.67 1.31 -6.31
CA ASN A 278 -35.24 0.03 -5.84
C ASN A 278 -34.60 -0.51 -4.53
N LEU A 279 -33.53 0.10 -4.01
CA LEU A 279 -32.82 -0.37 -2.81
C LEU A 279 -33.07 0.48 -1.55
N LEU A 280 -33.92 1.51 -1.65
CA LEU A 280 -34.34 2.36 -0.54
C LEU A 280 -35.83 2.18 -0.18
N GLY A 281 -36.55 1.25 -0.84
CA GLY A 281 -37.98 1.02 -0.65
C GLY A 281 -38.29 -0.42 -0.25
N ARG A 282 -37.93 -0.83 0.96
CA ARG A 282 -38.52 -1.99 1.66
C ARG A 282 -38.15 -2.00 3.14
N GLN A 283 -38.43 -0.90 3.85
CA GLN A 283 -38.74 -0.94 5.28
C GLN A 283 -39.92 -0.01 5.51
N GLY A 284 -41.08 -0.59 5.86
CA GLY A 284 -42.31 0.16 6.13
C GLY A 284 -43.58 -0.47 5.53
N SER A 285 -43.95 -1.67 5.97
CA SER A 285 -45.35 -2.09 6.15
C SER A 285 -45.39 -3.56 6.59
N ARG A 286 -45.44 -3.76 7.91
CA ARG A 286 -46.49 -4.48 8.63
C ARG A 286 -46.16 -4.48 10.11
#